data_AF-A0A1M7LZS1-F1
#
_entry.id   AF-A0A1M7LZS1-F1
#
_cell.length_a   1.000
_cell.length_b   1.000
_cell.length_c   1.000
_cell.angle_alpha   90.00
_cell.angle_beta   90.00
_cell.angle_gamma   90.00
#
_symmetry.space_group_name_H-M   'P 1'
#
loop_
_entity.id
_entity.type
_entity.pdbx_description
1 polymer ?
#
loop_
_entity_poly.entity_id
_entity_poly.type
_entity_poly.pdbx_seq_one_letter_code
_entity_poly.pdbx_strand_id
1 'polypeptide(L)'
;MKQFIRKIVSVTTAAIMLLSATALQAVAAEAAKGDKYDLTGIDLSKATVKPTVLITQQNISYNEAKDNPVRTIQIYIKDAEGKYANAGFSVKVDERLELVKDEDGEIAYAGPALKRAMFTAVPEGDNGFRAIIAGSDAKSYDGVMFEFKVKLPEDFVSFEKYPIDIYYNKDTDLFTNELMDEDGKLMEAWIFSQGIIPGYIYVESDPSHDIPPKGDVNFDRKVDSVDASMILALYSKVSTGKTEPTKTQFRYYDYNGDGMIDSVDASNVLKVYAANSTE
;
A
#
# COMPACT_ATOMS: atom_id res chain seq x y z
N MET A 1 45.61 12.94 -8.57
CA MET A 1 44.51 13.79 -8.05
C MET A 1 43.33 12.86 -7.78
N LYS A 2 43.17 12.41 -6.53
CA LYS A 2 42.13 11.46 -6.12
C LYS A 2 40.81 12.21 -5.98
N GLN A 3 39.86 12.03 -6.88
CA GLN A 3 38.49 12.50 -6.66
C GLN A 3 37.76 11.48 -5.80
N PHE A 4 37.58 11.84 -4.54
CA PHE A 4 36.65 11.21 -3.61
C PHE A 4 35.22 11.44 -4.12
N ILE A 5 34.59 10.40 -4.68
CA ILE A 5 33.14 10.37 -4.80
C ILE A 5 32.61 10.04 -3.41
N ARG A 6 32.07 11.05 -2.72
CA ARG A 6 31.28 10.87 -1.50
C ARG A 6 30.08 10.00 -1.86
N LYS A 7 30.04 8.76 -1.35
CA LYS A 7 28.80 7.97 -1.26
C LYS A 7 27.79 8.84 -0.50
N ILE A 8 26.76 9.30 -1.20
CA ILE A 8 25.58 9.88 -0.56
C ILE A 8 24.87 8.70 0.08
N VAL A 9 25.23 8.38 1.32
CA VAL A 9 24.35 7.62 2.20
C VAL A 9 23.20 8.57 2.49
N SER A 10 22.16 8.51 1.65
CA SER A 10 20.89 9.12 1.98
C SER A 10 20.35 8.33 3.17
N VAL A 11 20.69 8.81 4.37
CA VAL A 11 19.95 8.47 5.58
C VAL A 11 18.59 9.14 5.39
N THR A 12 17.73 8.53 4.59
CA THR A 12 16.31 8.83 4.64
C THR A 12 15.89 8.43 6.04
N THR A 13 15.74 9.44 6.90
CA THR A 13 15.01 9.37 8.15
C THR A 13 13.88 8.37 7.98
N ALA A 14 13.97 7.24 8.69
CA ALA A 14 12.85 6.34 8.87
C ALA A 14 11.73 7.21 9.42
N ALA A 15 10.82 7.62 8.54
CA ALA A 15 9.55 8.13 8.97
C ALA A 15 8.90 6.94 9.65
N ILE A 16 9.10 6.87 10.96
CA ILE A 16 8.13 6.29 11.85
C ILE A 16 6.88 7.14 11.60
N MET A 17 6.10 6.80 10.58
CA MET A 17 4.67 6.93 10.70
C MET A 17 4.29 5.92 11.77
N LEU A 18 4.55 6.29 13.02
CA LEU A 18 3.61 6.06 14.09
C LEU A 18 2.30 6.50 13.46
N LEU A 19 1.49 5.51 13.09
CA LEU A 19 0.07 5.70 12.86
C LEU A 19 -0.35 6.78 13.84
N SER A 20 -0.68 7.97 13.33
CA SER A 20 -1.36 8.94 14.18
C SER A 20 -2.54 8.14 14.74
N ALA A 21 -2.63 8.07 16.06
CA ALA A 21 -3.51 7.14 16.78
C ALA A 21 -5.01 7.31 16.43
N THR A 22 -5.33 8.24 15.54
CA THR A 22 -6.65 8.66 15.09
C THR A 22 -7.18 7.92 13.85
N ALA A 23 -6.46 7.00 13.22
CA ALA A 23 -7.02 6.26 12.07
C ALA A 23 -6.63 4.77 11.97
N LEU A 24 -6.26 4.11 13.07
CA LEU A 24 -6.51 2.68 13.15
C LEU A 24 -8.03 2.51 13.19
N GLN A 25 -8.68 2.39 12.03
CA GLN A 25 -9.82 1.47 11.97
C GLN A 25 -9.32 0.19 12.64
N ALA A 26 -10.03 -0.28 13.66
CA ALA A 26 -9.69 -1.51 14.33
C ALA A 26 -9.85 -2.66 13.32
N VAL A 27 -8.85 -2.85 12.46
CA VAL A 27 -8.73 -4.00 11.58
C VAL A 27 -8.45 -5.15 12.51
N ALA A 28 -9.43 -6.03 12.66
CA ALA A 28 -9.26 -7.24 13.44
C ALA A 28 -8.13 -8.06 12.81
N ALA A 29 -7.25 -8.59 13.65
CA ALA A 29 -6.29 -9.58 13.20
C ALA A 29 -7.06 -10.79 12.63
N GLU A 30 -6.56 -11.33 11.54
CA GLU A 30 -7.14 -12.43 10.79
C GLU A 30 -6.14 -13.60 10.68
N ALA A 31 -6.64 -14.71 10.14
CA ALA A 31 -5.79 -15.83 9.77
C ALA A 31 -4.82 -15.41 8.67
N ALA A 32 -3.61 -15.97 8.68
CA ALA A 32 -2.72 -15.87 7.54
C ALA A 32 -3.41 -16.45 6.29
N LYS A 33 -3.08 -15.88 5.13
CA LYS A 33 -3.52 -16.44 3.83
C LYS A 33 -2.71 -17.70 3.51
N GLY A 34 -2.98 -18.35 2.38
CA GLY A 34 -2.24 -19.55 1.97
C GLY A 34 -2.86 -20.83 2.52
N ASP A 35 -2.00 -21.75 3.00
CA ASP A 35 -2.49 -22.97 3.63
C ASP A 35 -3.28 -22.64 4.89
N LYS A 36 -4.30 -23.46 5.18
CA LYS A 36 -5.01 -23.35 6.44
C LYS A 36 -4.18 -24.00 7.55
N TYR A 37 -3.92 -23.27 8.63
CA TYR A 37 -3.28 -23.85 9.81
C TYR A 37 -4.17 -24.97 10.40
N ASP A 38 -3.61 -26.16 10.61
CA ASP A 38 -4.34 -27.29 11.17
C ASP A 38 -4.44 -27.15 12.70
N LEU A 39 -5.66 -26.94 13.19
CA LEU A 39 -5.96 -26.79 14.61
C LEU A 39 -6.42 -28.11 15.26
N THR A 40 -6.33 -29.23 14.56
CA THR A 40 -6.77 -30.53 15.09
C THR A 40 -5.96 -30.88 16.35
N GLY A 41 -6.65 -31.01 17.48
CA GLY A 41 -6.02 -31.31 18.77
C GLY A 41 -5.37 -30.11 19.47
N ILE A 42 -5.53 -28.89 18.93
CA ILE A 42 -5.00 -27.66 19.52
C ILE A 42 -6.12 -26.90 20.23
N ASP A 43 -5.90 -26.56 21.50
CA ASP A 43 -6.81 -25.71 22.29
C ASP A 43 -6.23 -24.30 22.43
N LEU A 44 -6.58 -23.42 21.48
CA LEU A 44 -6.10 -22.03 21.45
C LEU A 44 -6.47 -21.21 22.70
N SER A 45 -7.46 -21.65 23.50
CA SER A 45 -7.79 -20.98 24.76
C SER A 45 -6.65 -21.05 25.78
N LYS A 46 -5.76 -22.05 25.64
CA LYS A 46 -4.58 -22.24 26.49
C LYS A 46 -3.37 -21.41 26.07
N ALA A 47 -3.39 -20.78 24.89
CA ALA A 47 -2.29 -19.94 24.44
C ALA A 47 -2.08 -18.79 25.43
N THR A 48 -0.94 -18.79 26.13
CA THR A 48 -0.58 -17.75 27.11
C THR A 48 0.06 -16.54 26.44
N VAL A 49 0.70 -16.76 25.29
CA VAL A 49 1.27 -15.73 24.42
C VAL A 49 0.42 -15.64 23.16
N LYS A 50 -0.01 -14.43 22.81
CA LYS A 50 -0.98 -14.17 21.75
C LYS A 50 -0.47 -13.08 20.81
N PRO A 51 0.59 -13.37 20.02
CA PRO A 51 1.26 -12.37 19.22
C PRO A 51 0.32 -11.75 18.18
N THR A 52 0.61 -10.50 17.81
CA THR A 52 0.02 -9.87 16.63
C THR A 52 1.12 -9.38 15.71
N VAL A 53 1.12 -9.85 14.46
CA VAL A 53 1.89 -9.26 13.36
C VAL A 53 1.10 -8.12 12.75
N LEU A 54 1.73 -6.97 12.59
CA LEU A 54 1.19 -5.82 11.86
C LEU A 54 2.12 -5.52 10.69
N ILE A 55 1.57 -5.54 9.48
CA ILE A 55 2.27 -5.10 8.28
C ILE A 55 1.93 -3.63 8.03
N THR A 56 2.89 -2.84 7.55
CA THR A 56 2.67 -1.42 7.25
C THR A 56 1.42 -1.19 6.38
N GLN A 57 0.59 -0.24 6.81
CA GLN A 57 -0.56 0.27 6.08
C GLN A 57 -0.29 1.73 5.73
N GLN A 58 -0.25 2.06 4.44
CA GLN A 58 0.01 3.41 3.96
C GLN A 58 -1.19 3.91 3.18
N ASN A 59 -1.70 5.09 3.53
CA ASN A 59 -2.57 5.88 2.68
C ASN A 59 -1.73 7.08 2.23
N ILE A 60 -1.49 7.18 0.92
CA ILE A 60 -0.61 8.19 0.33
C ILE A 60 -1.32 8.90 -0.80
N SER A 61 -1.07 10.20 -0.97
CA SER A 61 -1.62 10.94 -2.11
C SER A 61 -1.01 10.47 -3.44
N TYR A 62 -1.72 10.69 -4.55
CA TYR A 62 -1.19 10.46 -5.90
C TYR A 62 0.17 11.13 -6.14
N ASN A 63 0.33 12.41 -5.73
CA ASN A 63 1.60 13.12 -5.91
C ASN A 63 2.73 12.55 -5.05
N GLU A 64 2.44 12.16 -3.80
CA GLU A 64 3.44 11.49 -2.96
C GLU A 64 3.87 10.15 -3.58
N ALA A 65 2.92 9.36 -4.08
CA ALA A 65 3.18 8.10 -4.77
C ALA A 65 4.06 8.32 -6.01
N LYS A 66 3.83 9.40 -6.76
CA LYS A 66 4.59 9.74 -7.96
C LYS A 66 6.01 10.20 -7.65
N ASP A 67 6.16 11.08 -6.67
CA ASP A 67 7.45 11.66 -6.29
C ASP A 67 8.32 10.66 -5.51
N ASN A 68 7.68 9.74 -4.78
CA ASN A 68 8.33 8.75 -3.93
C ASN A 68 7.71 7.35 -4.14
N PRO A 69 7.91 6.72 -5.32
CA PRO A 69 7.25 5.46 -5.68
C PRO A 69 7.82 4.24 -4.94
N VAL A 70 9.02 4.35 -4.37
CA VAL A 70 9.63 3.32 -3.54
C VAL A 70 9.19 3.52 -2.09
N ARG A 71 8.53 2.51 -1.52
CA ARG A 71 7.95 2.54 -0.18
C ARG A 71 8.62 1.51 0.71
N THR A 72 8.97 1.92 1.93
CA THR A 72 9.42 1.00 2.97
C THR A 72 8.22 0.34 3.62
N ILE A 73 8.26 -0.97 3.74
CA ILE A 73 7.27 -1.81 4.43
C ILE A 73 7.96 -2.49 5.60
N GLN A 74 7.34 -2.39 6.77
CA GLN A 74 7.81 -2.96 8.01
C GLN A 74 6.85 -4.07 8.46
N ILE A 75 7.43 -5.19 8.89
CA ILE A 75 6.72 -6.24 9.60
C ILE A 75 6.98 -6.04 11.08
N TYR A 76 5.94 -5.67 11.81
CA TYR A 76 5.97 -5.35 13.23
C TYR A 76 5.32 -6.48 14.04
N ILE A 77 5.85 -6.78 15.21
CA ILE A 77 5.29 -7.75 16.16
C ILE A 77 4.98 -7.07 17.50
N LYS A 78 3.86 -7.43 18.11
CA LYS A 78 3.53 -7.11 19.51
C LYS A 78 2.99 -8.33 20.25
N ASP A 79 2.95 -8.21 21.58
CA ASP A 79 2.40 -9.19 22.51
C ASP A 79 3.21 -10.51 22.51
N ALA A 80 4.51 -10.43 22.19
CA ALA A 80 5.44 -11.57 22.14
C ALA A 80 6.84 -11.25 22.68
N GLU A 81 7.01 -10.11 23.35
CA GLU A 81 8.27 -9.63 23.95
C GLU A 81 9.00 -10.73 24.75
N GLY A 82 10.16 -11.16 24.25
CA GLY A 82 10.99 -12.17 24.88
C GLY A 82 10.39 -13.59 24.89
N LYS A 83 9.38 -13.86 24.06
CA LYS A 83 8.67 -15.16 24.01
C LYS A 83 8.96 -16.00 22.79
N TYR A 84 9.47 -15.42 21.71
CA TYR A 84 9.79 -16.13 20.48
C TYR A 84 11.29 -16.09 20.17
N ALA A 85 11.76 -17.09 19.44
CA ALA A 85 13.16 -17.21 19.04
C ALA A 85 13.30 -17.61 17.57
N ASN A 86 12.46 -18.52 17.09
CA ASN A 86 12.54 -19.05 15.74
C ASN A 86 11.26 -18.73 14.98
N ALA A 87 11.40 -18.16 13.79
CA ALA A 87 10.25 -17.84 12.95
C ALA A 87 10.58 -17.93 11.46
N GLY A 88 9.58 -18.34 10.68
CA GLY A 88 9.55 -18.36 9.23
C GLY A 88 8.26 -17.70 8.77
N PHE A 89 8.36 -16.65 7.95
CA PHE A 89 7.20 -16.00 7.35
C PHE A 89 7.37 -15.90 5.83
N SER A 90 6.45 -16.51 5.09
CA SER A 90 6.28 -16.27 3.66
C SER A 90 5.49 -14.98 3.43
N VAL A 91 6.20 -13.92 3.03
CA VAL A 91 5.64 -12.61 2.69
C VAL A 91 5.34 -12.57 1.19
N LYS A 92 4.14 -12.14 0.82
CA LYS A 92 3.75 -11.87 -0.56
C LYS A 92 3.27 -10.44 -0.70
N VAL A 93 3.71 -9.79 -1.77
CA VAL A 93 3.24 -8.46 -2.15
C VAL A 93 2.34 -8.60 -3.39
N ASP A 94 1.44 -7.65 -3.56
CA ASP A 94 0.62 -7.54 -4.78
C ASP A 94 1.48 -7.65 -6.06
N GLU A 95 1.03 -8.39 -7.05
CA GLU A 95 1.78 -8.66 -8.31
C GLU A 95 2.16 -7.40 -9.10
N ARG A 96 1.46 -6.28 -8.88
CA ARG A 96 1.75 -4.98 -9.50
C ARG A 96 2.89 -4.24 -8.83
N LEU A 97 3.27 -4.62 -7.61
CA LEU A 97 4.41 -4.05 -6.89
C LEU A 97 5.70 -4.76 -7.29
N GLU A 98 6.80 -4.04 -7.36
CA GLU A 98 8.13 -4.63 -7.55
C GLU A 98 8.87 -4.70 -6.20
N LEU A 99 9.32 -5.90 -5.78
CA LEU A 99 10.22 -6.04 -4.65
C LEU A 99 11.59 -5.43 -4.98
N VAL A 100 12.01 -4.43 -4.22
CA VAL A 100 13.27 -3.74 -4.42
C VAL A 100 14.39 -4.51 -3.72
N LYS A 101 15.35 -4.98 -4.52
CA LYS A 101 16.58 -5.63 -4.05
C LYS A 101 17.73 -4.64 -4.02
N ASP A 102 18.70 -4.85 -3.13
CA ASP A 102 19.94 -4.07 -3.15
C ASP A 102 20.95 -4.61 -4.19
N GLU A 103 22.16 -4.05 -4.18
CA GLU A 103 23.26 -4.42 -5.09
C GLU A 103 23.70 -5.88 -4.93
N ASP A 104 23.52 -6.46 -3.74
CA ASP A 104 23.88 -7.84 -3.40
C ASP A 104 22.69 -8.82 -3.60
N GLY A 105 21.51 -8.30 -3.93
CA GLY A 105 20.28 -9.07 -4.15
C GLY A 105 19.44 -9.29 -2.89
N GLU A 106 19.79 -8.65 -1.77
CA GLU A 106 19.06 -8.75 -0.50
C GLU A 106 17.73 -8.00 -0.57
N ILE A 107 16.67 -8.66 -0.10
CA ILE A 107 15.28 -8.18 -0.22
C ILE A 107 14.82 -7.43 1.04
N ALA A 108 15.23 -7.90 2.22
CA ALA A 108 14.76 -7.39 3.50
C ALA A 108 15.89 -7.34 4.52
N TYR A 109 15.69 -6.56 5.58
CA TYR A 109 16.68 -6.32 6.62
C TYR A 109 16.06 -6.46 8.00
N ALA A 110 16.82 -7.06 8.92
CA ALA A 110 16.42 -7.16 10.32
C ALA A 110 16.20 -5.77 10.95
N GLY A 111 15.08 -5.63 11.63
CA GLY A 111 14.76 -4.48 12.48
C GLY A 111 15.19 -4.68 13.93
N PRO A 112 14.96 -3.67 14.79
CA PRO A 112 15.41 -3.68 16.19
C PRO A 112 14.86 -4.84 17.03
N ALA A 113 13.69 -5.39 16.68
CA ALA A 113 13.12 -6.54 17.38
C ALA A 113 13.98 -7.80 17.24
N LEU A 114 14.75 -7.90 16.16
CA LEU A 114 15.62 -9.02 15.86
C LEU A 114 17.10 -8.74 16.14
N LYS A 115 17.43 -7.72 16.94
CA LYS A 115 18.82 -7.32 17.23
C LYS A 115 19.73 -8.43 17.82
N ARG A 116 19.16 -9.55 18.25
CA ARG A 116 19.86 -10.73 18.79
C ARG A 116 19.62 -12.01 18.00
N ALA A 117 18.85 -11.93 16.91
CA ALA A 117 18.53 -13.07 16.07
C ALA A 117 19.31 -12.98 14.75
N MET A 118 19.61 -14.13 14.17
CA MET A 118 19.95 -14.22 12.76
C MET A 118 18.70 -13.95 11.93
N PHE A 119 18.88 -13.26 10.81
CA PHE A 119 17.83 -12.95 9.86
C PHE A 119 18.35 -13.15 8.45
N THR A 120 17.54 -13.75 7.59
CA THR A 120 17.76 -13.76 6.15
C THR A 120 16.41 -13.74 5.43
N ALA A 121 16.37 -13.18 4.22
CA ALA A 121 15.22 -13.19 3.36
C ALA A 121 15.55 -13.90 2.05
N VAL A 122 14.85 -14.98 1.75
CA VAL A 122 15.09 -15.80 0.57
C VAL A 122 13.94 -15.59 -0.42
N PRO A 123 14.19 -15.31 -1.71
CA PRO A 123 13.14 -15.20 -2.71
C PRO A 123 12.22 -16.44 -2.71
N GLU A 124 10.92 -16.23 -2.79
CA GLU A 124 9.92 -17.31 -2.78
C GLU A 124 8.71 -16.95 -3.65
N GLY A 125 8.51 -17.73 -4.73
CA GLY A 125 7.52 -17.42 -5.76
C GLY A 125 7.89 -16.19 -6.60
N ASP A 126 6.94 -15.72 -7.40
CA ASP A 126 7.19 -14.65 -8.39
C ASP A 126 7.28 -13.26 -7.76
N ASN A 127 6.54 -13.00 -6.67
CA ASN A 127 6.53 -11.70 -6.00
C ASN A 127 6.46 -11.81 -4.47
N GLY A 128 7.33 -12.66 -3.93
CA GLY A 128 7.41 -12.92 -2.49
C GLY A 128 8.80 -13.34 -2.04
N PHE A 129 8.92 -13.47 -0.73
CA PHE A 129 10.13 -13.96 -0.08
C PHE A 129 9.76 -14.60 1.25
N ARG A 130 10.61 -15.51 1.72
CA ARG A 130 10.53 -16.07 3.05
C ARG A 130 11.54 -15.40 3.97
N ALA A 131 11.06 -14.76 5.02
CA ALA A 131 11.88 -14.28 6.13
C ALA A 131 12.17 -15.44 7.08
N ILE A 132 13.45 -15.71 7.34
CA ILE A 132 13.91 -16.77 8.24
C ILE A 132 14.63 -16.11 9.42
N ILE A 133 14.17 -16.43 10.62
CA ILE A 133 14.62 -15.87 11.89
C ILE A 133 15.05 -17.01 12.79
N ALA A 134 16.28 -16.94 13.28
CA ALA A 134 16.83 -17.91 14.22
C ALA A 134 17.52 -17.19 15.38
N GLY A 135 17.01 -17.36 16.59
CA GLY A 135 17.56 -16.80 17.82
C GLY A 135 18.20 -17.86 18.71
N SER A 136 19.22 -17.46 19.49
CA SER A 136 19.78 -18.26 20.59
C SER A 136 19.37 -17.67 21.94
N ASP A 137 18.95 -18.50 22.90
CA ASP A 137 18.68 -18.12 24.31
C ASP A 137 17.60 -17.02 24.49
N ALA A 138 16.46 -17.21 23.81
CA ALA A 138 15.17 -16.52 23.94
C ALA A 138 15.18 -15.00 24.22
N LYS A 139 15.51 -14.13 23.25
CA LYS A 139 15.26 -12.66 23.34
C LYS A 139 15.06 -11.97 21.99
N SER A 140 14.03 -12.33 21.23
CA SER A 140 13.47 -11.39 20.25
C SER A 140 12.42 -10.51 20.94
N TYR A 141 12.31 -9.27 20.51
CA TYR A 141 11.55 -8.21 21.19
C TYR A 141 10.28 -7.89 20.39
N ASP A 142 9.33 -7.22 21.02
CA ASP A 142 8.29 -6.51 20.27
C ASP A 142 8.92 -5.34 19.49
N GLY A 143 8.33 -4.98 18.35
CA GLY A 143 8.90 -3.98 17.46
C GLY A 143 8.89 -4.37 15.99
N VAL A 144 9.62 -3.59 15.19
CA VAL A 144 9.89 -3.91 13.79
C VAL A 144 10.81 -5.13 13.74
N MET A 145 10.27 -6.27 13.29
CA MET A 145 10.99 -7.52 13.06
C MET A 145 11.95 -7.34 11.90
N PHE A 146 11.43 -6.92 10.76
CA PHE A 146 12.21 -6.66 9.56
C PHE A 146 11.48 -5.68 8.65
N GLU A 147 12.23 -5.12 7.71
CA GLU A 147 11.73 -4.18 6.72
C GLU A 147 12.25 -4.52 5.32
N PHE A 148 11.46 -4.18 4.32
CA PHE A 148 11.80 -4.33 2.91
C PHE A 148 11.23 -3.15 2.13
N LYS A 149 11.59 -3.05 0.85
CA LYS A 149 11.10 -1.99 -0.02
C LYS A 149 10.33 -2.57 -1.18
N VAL A 150 9.24 -1.89 -1.54
CA VAL A 150 8.46 -2.15 -2.76
C VAL A 150 8.44 -0.90 -3.61
N LYS A 151 8.34 -1.05 -4.92
CA LYS A 151 8.13 0.06 -5.86
C LYS A 151 6.76 -0.08 -6.51
N LEU A 152 6.03 1.04 -6.55
CA LEU A 152 4.76 1.15 -7.27
C LEU A 152 4.99 1.05 -8.81
N PRO A 153 4.02 0.52 -9.56
CA PRO A 153 4.11 0.46 -11.02
C PRO A 153 4.05 1.87 -11.62
N GLU A 154 4.67 2.14 -12.78
CA GLU A 154 4.73 3.51 -13.34
C GLU A 154 3.35 4.06 -13.74
N ASP A 155 2.38 3.17 -13.97
CA ASP A 155 1.02 3.44 -14.43
C ASP A 155 -0.05 3.28 -13.33
N PHE A 156 0.33 3.40 -12.05
CA PHE A 156 -0.63 3.39 -10.94
C PHE A 156 -1.73 4.45 -11.09
N VAL A 157 -2.94 4.14 -10.60
CA VAL A 157 -4.08 5.08 -10.61
C VAL A 157 -4.55 5.44 -9.19
N SER A 158 -5.31 6.54 -9.08
CA SER A 158 -5.95 6.94 -7.83
C SER A 158 -6.96 5.89 -7.34
N PHE A 159 -7.18 5.86 -6.03
CA PHE A 159 -8.05 4.92 -5.30
C PHE A 159 -7.62 3.44 -5.41
N GLU A 160 -6.39 3.16 -5.81
CA GLU A 160 -5.88 1.82 -5.96
C GLU A 160 -5.26 1.31 -4.65
N LYS A 161 -5.57 0.05 -4.31
CA LYS A 161 -5.01 -0.64 -3.14
C LYS A 161 -4.09 -1.78 -3.60
N TYR A 162 -2.88 -1.78 -3.06
CA TYR A 162 -1.86 -2.80 -3.24
C TYR A 162 -1.69 -3.59 -1.93
N PRO A 163 -2.37 -4.73 -1.75
CA PRO A 163 -2.26 -5.56 -0.57
C PRO A 163 -0.85 -6.15 -0.37
N ILE A 164 -0.51 -6.36 0.89
CA ILE A 164 0.72 -7.02 1.33
C ILE A 164 0.34 -7.95 2.48
N ASP A 165 0.70 -9.22 2.38
CA ASP A 165 0.18 -10.27 3.25
C ASP A 165 1.25 -11.29 3.65
N ILE A 166 0.96 -12.01 4.74
CA ILE A 166 1.65 -13.25 5.09
C ILE A 166 0.81 -14.43 4.59
N TYR A 167 1.46 -15.32 3.84
CA TYR A 167 0.87 -16.55 3.33
C TYR A 167 1.48 -17.72 4.09
N TYR A 168 0.76 -18.28 5.06
CA TYR A 168 1.21 -19.46 5.78
C TYR A 168 1.49 -20.61 4.80
N ASN A 169 2.72 -21.11 4.85
CA ASN A 169 3.16 -22.33 4.19
C ASN A 169 3.42 -23.40 5.25
N LYS A 170 2.57 -24.43 5.28
CA LYS A 170 2.60 -25.46 6.34
C LYS A 170 3.92 -26.24 6.42
N ASP A 171 4.69 -26.27 5.32
CA ASP A 171 5.90 -27.06 5.21
C ASP A 171 7.15 -26.26 5.60
N THR A 172 7.07 -24.93 5.66
CA THR A 172 8.25 -24.06 5.84
C THR A 172 8.09 -22.96 6.87
N ASP A 173 6.87 -22.51 7.15
CA ASP A 173 6.62 -21.44 8.12
C ASP A 173 6.55 -21.97 9.54
N LEU A 174 6.98 -21.12 10.47
CA LEU A 174 7.14 -21.46 11.88
C LEU A 174 7.01 -20.17 12.71
N PHE A 175 6.51 -20.25 13.93
CA PHE A 175 6.63 -19.15 14.89
C PHE A 175 6.63 -19.67 16.31
N THR A 176 7.81 -19.85 16.89
CA THR A 176 7.92 -20.59 18.15
C THR A 176 9.04 -20.07 19.05
N ASN A 177 9.03 -20.54 20.28
CA ASN A 177 10.10 -20.30 21.24
C ASN A 177 11.30 -21.23 20.94
N GLU A 178 12.38 -21.09 21.70
CA GLU A 178 13.59 -21.88 21.50
C GLU A 178 13.38 -23.38 21.79
N LEU A 179 12.57 -23.69 22.80
CA LEU A 179 12.33 -25.05 23.25
C LEU A 179 11.39 -25.82 22.32
N MET A 180 10.66 -25.12 21.43
CA MET A 180 9.62 -25.69 20.57
C MET A 180 8.60 -26.53 21.34
N ASP A 181 8.28 -26.06 22.55
CA ASP A 181 7.39 -26.75 23.50
C ASP A 181 5.91 -26.45 23.20
N GLU A 182 5.03 -26.82 24.12
CA GLU A 182 3.59 -26.64 23.95
C GLU A 182 3.17 -25.15 23.91
N ASP A 183 3.84 -24.29 24.68
CA ASP A 183 3.62 -22.84 24.60
C ASP A 183 4.04 -22.29 23.24
N GLY A 184 5.18 -22.78 22.71
CA GLY A 184 5.64 -22.46 21.36
C GLY A 184 4.65 -22.87 20.27
N LYS A 185 4.10 -24.08 20.35
CA LYS A 185 3.08 -24.60 19.42
C LYS A 185 1.78 -23.80 19.49
N LEU A 186 1.32 -23.45 20.69
CA LEU A 186 0.10 -22.66 20.88
C LEU A 186 0.27 -21.23 20.36
N MET A 187 1.45 -20.64 20.57
CA MET A 187 1.82 -19.32 20.05
C MET A 187 1.86 -19.31 18.51
N GLU A 188 2.41 -20.36 17.89
CA GLU A 188 2.41 -20.54 16.45
C GLU A 188 0.98 -20.68 15.89
N ALA A 189 0.19 -21.58 16.49
CA ALA A 189 -1.17 -21.79 16.07
C ALA A 189 -2.00 -20.50 16.18
N TRP A 190 -1.80 -19.72 17.24
CA TRP A 190 -2.43 -18.42 17.40
C TRP A 190 -2.05 -17.45 16.27
N ILE A 191 -0.75 -17.27 16.01
CA ILE A 191 -0.31 -16.22 15.09
C ILE A 191 -0.81 -16.47 13.66
N PHE A 192 -0.76 -17.71 13.18
CA PHE A 192 -1.18 -18.03 11.81
C PHE A 192 -2.69 -18.23 11.66
N SER A 193 -3.44 -18.50 12.73
CA SER A 193 -4.90 -18.64 12.65
C SER A 193 -5.68 -17.35 12.93
N GLN A 194 -5.07 -16.36 13.60
CA GLN A 194 -5.78 -15.14 14.02
C GLN A 194 -4.88 -13.94 14.39
N GLY A 195 -3.57 -14.03 14.20
CA GLY A 195 -2.62 -13.02 14.67
C GLY A 195 -2.10 -12.07 13.59
N ILE A 196 -2.64 -12.07 12.38
CA ILE A 196 -2.09 -11.27 11.27
C ILE A 196 -3.00 -10.08 10.96
N ILE A 197 -2.45 -8.86 11.02
CA ILE A 197 -3.08 -7.67 10.46
C ILE A 197 -2.38 -7.35 9.14
N PRO A 198 -3.07 -7.50 7.99
CA PRO A 198 -2.46 -7.35 6.69
C PRO A 198 -2.10 -5.90 6.39
N GLY A 199 -1.16 -5.72 5.47
CA GLY A 199 -0.63 -4.45 5.05
C GLY A 199 -1.20 -4.02 3.72
N TYR A 200 -0.94 -2.76 3.37
CA TYR A 200 -1.26 -2.25 2.05
C TYR A 200 -0.56 -0.93 1.78
N ILE A 201 -0.44 -0.60 0.49
CA ILE A 201 -0.33 0.78 0.02
C ILE A 201 -1.66 1.13 -0.64
N TYR A 202 -2.26 2.23 -0.23
CA TYR A 202 -3.45 2.79 -0.83
C TYR A 202 -3.11 4.16 -1.39
N VAL A 203 -3.27 4.33 -2.70
CA VAL A 203 -3.07 5.60 -3.37
C VAL A 203 -4.40 6.35 -3.32
N GLU A 204 -4.50 7.33 -2.44
CA GLU A 204 -5.67 8.20 -2.34
C GLU A 204 -5.79 9.09 -3.59
N SER A 205 -7.01 9.53 -3.85
CA SER A 205 -7.27 10.66 -4.73
C SER A 205 -6.44 11.87 -4.34
N ASP A 206 -5.89 12.55 -5.34
CA ASP A 206 -5.59 13.97 -5.20
C ASP A 206 -6.86 14.76 -5.52
N PRO A 207 -7.46 15.49 -4.56
CA PRO A 207 -8.64 16.32 -4.83
C PRO A 207 -8.41 17.37 -5.93
N SER A 208 -7.15 17.74 -6.21
CA SER A 208 -6.80 18.66 -7.30
C SER A 208 -6.70 17.97 -8.67
N HIS A 209 -6.66 16.63 -8.71
CA HIS A 209 -6.53 15.82 -9.93
C HIS A 209 -7.78 14.99 -10.24
N ASP A 210 -8.64 14.73 -9.24
CA ASP A 210 -9.90 13.99 -9.38
C ASP A 210 -11.14 14.88 -9.50
N ILE A 211 -10.95 16.20 -9.46
CA ILE A 211 -11.91 17.15 -10.04
C ILE A 211 -11.36 17.44 -11.44
N PRO A 212 -11.97 16.90 -12.50
CA PRO A 212 -11.67 17.32 -13.87
C PRO A 212 -11.59 18.85 -13.92
N PRO A 213 -10.54 19.42 -14.54
CA PRO A 213 -10.45 20.86 -14.71
C PRO A 213 -11.79 21.41 -15.18
N LYS A 214 -12.25 22.51 -14.60
CA LYS A 214 -13.54 23.08 -15.03
C LYS A 214 -13.48 23.32 -16.54
N GLY A 215 -14.38 22.68 -17.30
CA GLY A 215 -14.39 22.72 -18.77
C GLY A 215 -13.76 21.52 -19.48
N ASP A 216 -13.09 20.59 -18.79
CA ASP A 216 -12.68 19.27 -19.31
C ASP A 216 -13.88 18.32 -19.23
N VAL A 217 -14.64 18.23 -20.32
CA VAL A 217 -15.91 17.48 -20.37
C VAL A 217 -15.72 16.07 -20.92
N ASN A 218 -14.57 15.79 -21.53
CA ASN A 218 -14.22 14.47 -22.07
C ASN A 218 -13.32 13.65 -21.11
N PHE A 219 -12.88 14.27 -20.02
CA PHE A 219 -12.03 13.71 -18.96
C PHE A 219 -10.64 13.29 -19.44
N ASP A 220 -10.10 13.95 -20.46
CA ASP A 220 -8.75 13.69 -21.00
C ASP A 220 -7.64 14.51 -20.32
N ARG A 221 -8.02 15.29 -19.29
CA ARG A 221 -7.17 16.18 -18.48
C ARG A 221 -6.67 17.41 -19.22
N LYS A 222 -7.25 17.74 -20.38
CA LYS A 222 -7.01 18.97 -21.11
C LYS A 222 -8.30 19.76 -21.16
N VAL A 223 -8.17 21.08 -21.25
CA VAL A 223 -9.30 21.98 -21.55
C VAL A 223 -9.00 22.57 -22.91
N ASP A 224 -9.58 21.98 -23.95
CA ASP A 224 -9.25 22.33 -25.33
C ASP A 224 -10.48 22.42 -26.26
N SER A 225 -10.22 22.54 -27.56
CA SER A 225 -11.28 22.68 -28.57
C SER A 225 -12.21 21.46 -28.70
N VAL A 226 -11.76 20.28 -28.27
CA VAL A 226 -12.56 19.05 -28.23
C VAL A 226 -13.67 19.19 -27.19
N ASP A 227 -13.35 19.71 -26.01
CA ASP A 227 -14.33 19.95 -24.94
C ASP A 227 -15.43 20.91 -25.38
N ALA A 228 -15.04 22.03 -25.99
CA ALA A 228 -15.98 22.99 -26.54
C ALA A 228 -16.90 22.37 -27.61
N SER A 229 -16.36 21.50 -28.46
CA SER A 229 -17.14 20.79 -29.47
C SER A 229 -18.13 19.81 -28.84
N MET A 230 -17.76 19.16 -27.74
CA MET A 230 -18.64 18.27 -26.99
C MET A 230 -19.75 19.02 -26.27
N ILE A 231 -19.46 20.21 -25.73
CA ILE A 231 -20.48 21.09 -25.16
C ILE A 231 -21.50 21.52 -26.22
N LEU A 232 -21.04 21.95 -27.40
CA LEU A 232 -21.93 22.29 -28.53
C LEU A 232 -22.77 21.10 -29.01
N ALA A 233 -22.19 19.90 -29.05
CA ALA A 233 -22.90 18.69 -29.43
C ALA A 233 -24.02 18.34 -28.43
N LEU A 234 -23.77 18.52 -27.12
CA LEU A 234 -24.80 18.33 -26.11
C LEU A 234 -25.88 19.42 -26.21
N TYR A 235 -25.48 20.70 -26.28
CA TYR A 235 -26.40 21.82 -26.47
C TYR A 235 -27.33 21.63 -27.68
N SER A 236 -26.79 21.19 -28.83
CA SER A 236 -27.59 20.93 -30.04
C SER A 236 -28.66 19.85 -29.82
N LYS A 237 -28.33 18.79 -29.07
CA LYS A 237 -29.31 17.74 -28.74
C LYS A 237 -30.37 18.23 -27.74
N VAL A 238 -29.97 19.02 -26.75
CA VAL A 238 -30.87 19.56 -25.71
C VAL A 238 -31.82 20.60 -26.31
N SER A 239 -31.30 21.57 -27.05
CA SER A 239 -32.10 22.64 -27.70
C SER A 239 -33.09 22.12 -28.75
N THR A 240 -32.84 20.93 -29.32
CA THR A 240 -33.76 20.27 -30.26
C THR A 240 -34.69 19.25 -29.60
N GLY A 241 -34.68 19.16 -28.27
CA GLY A 241 -35.54 18.24 -27.51
C GLY A 241 -35.20 16.76 -27.70
N LYS A 242 -33.99 16.44 -28.17
CA LYS A 242 -33.54 15.05 -28.39
C LYS A 242 -33.01 14.39 -27.12
N THR A 243 -32.61 15.16 -26.11
CA THR A 243 -32.12 14.66 -24.82
C THR A 243 -32.28 15.74 -23.74
N GLU A 244 -32.29 15.32 -22.49
CA GLU A 244 -32.16 16.21 -21.32
C GLU A 244 -30.75 16.07 -20.71
N PRO A 245 -30.14 17.14 -20.17
CA PRO A 245 -28.87 17.04 -19.47
C PRO A 245 -28.98 16.33 -18.12
N THR A 246 -28.00 15.51 -17.81
CA THR A 246 -27.85 14.89 -16.48
C THR A 246 -27.26 15.87 -15.46
N LYS A 247 -27.40 15.57 -14.16
CA LYS A 247 -26.74 16.33 -13.09
C LYS A 247 -25.22 16.42 -13.25
N THR A 248 -24.60 15.34 -13.73
CA THR A 248 -23.16 15.30 -14.02
C THR A 248 -22.82 16.22 -15.19
N GLN A 249 -23.64 16.25 -16.24
CA GLN A 249 -23.44 17.16 -17.36
C GLN A 249 -23.57 18.62 -16.92
N PHE A 250 -24.58 18.99 -16.12
CA PHE A 250 -24.64 20.34 -15.55
C PHE A 250 -23.39 20.70 -14.73
N ARG A 251 -22.80 19.75 -14.00
CA ARG A 251 -21.59 20.04 -13.21
C ARG A 251 -20.36 20.40 -14.07
N TYR A 252 -20.23 19.85 -15.27
CA TYR A 252 -19.02 20.00 -16.09
C TYR A 252 -19.23 20.84 -17.37
N TYR A 253 -20.44 20.86 -17.92
CA TYR A 253 -20.79 21.49 -19.20
C TYR A 253 -21.34 22.90 -19.04
N ASP A 254 -21.95 23.25 -17.90
CA ASP A 254 -22.33 24.63 -17.54
C ASP A 254 -21.08 25.32 -16.98
N TYR A 255 -20.27 25.84 -17.90
CA TYR A 255 -18.97 26.42 -17.60
C TYR A 255 -19.13 27.78 -16.92
N ASN A 256 -20.11 28.58 -17.33
CA ASN A 256 -20.30 29.92 -16.75
C ASN A 256 -21.07 29.90 -15.41
N GLY A 257 -21.74 28.78 -15.09
CA GLY A 257 -22.51 28.56 -13.86
C GLY A 257 -23.87 29.25 -13.86
N ASP A 258 -24.47 29.51 -15.03
CA ASP A 258 -25.75 30.23 -15.15
C ASP A 258 -26.99 29.30 -15.10
N GLY A 259 -26.77 27.99 -15.01
CA GLY A 259 -27.82 26.99 -14.96
C GLY A 259 -28.33 26.56 -16.34
N MET A 260 -27.71 27.02 -17.43
CA MET A 260 -27.96 26.59 -18.80
C MET A 260 -26.71 25.90 -19.37
N ILE A 261 -26.90 24.98 -20.33
CA ILE A 261 -25.80 24.42 -21.12
C ILE A 261 -26.00 24.91 -22.54
N ASP A 262 -25.23 25.90 -22.96
CA ASP A 262 -25.40 26.55 -24.27
C ASP A 262 -24.09 26.88 -24.99
N SER A 263 -24.17 27.68 -26.06
CA SER A 263 -22.99 28.06 -26.85
C SER A 263 -22.05 29.02 -26.13
N VAL A 264 -22.49 29.69 -25.05
CA VAL A 264 -21.67 30.57 -24.22
C VAL A 264 -20.66 29.75 -23.42
N ASP A 265 -21.05 28.57 -22.91
CA ASP A 265 -20.16 27.65 -22.21
C ASP A 265 -19.01 27.19 -23.10
N ALA A 266 -19.34 26.70 -24.30
CA ALA A 266 -18.36 26.30 -25.29
C ALA A 266 -17.42 27.45 -25.69
N SER A 267 -17.99 28.65 -25.86
CA SER A 267 -17.20 29.85 -26.18
C SER A 267 -16.23 30.23 -25.06
N ASN A 268 -16.62 30.02 -23.80
CA ASN A 268 -15.76 30.30 -22.65
C ASN A 268 -14.64 29.26 -22.49
N VAL A 269 -14.91 27.98 -22.75
CA VAL A 269 -13.89 26.93 -22.83
C VAL A 269 -12.86 27.25 -23.93
N LEU A 270 -13.31 27.68 -25.12
CA LEU A 270 -12.41 28.09 -26.20
C LEU A 270 -11.53 29.30 -25.83
N LYS A 271 -12.05 30.26 -25.05
CA LYS A 271 -11.23 31.39 -24.58
C LYS A 271 -10.09 30.93 -23.67
N VAL A 272 -10.37 29.98 -22.77
CA VAL A 272 -9.34 29.39 -21.89
C VAL A 272 -8.31 28.63 -22.71
N TYR A 273 -8.75 27.77 -23.63
CA TYR A 273 -7.87 27.07 -24.55
C TYR A 273 -6.96 28.04 -25.33
N ALA A 274 -7.54 29.11 -25.89
CA ALA A 274 -6.80 30.10 -26.66
C ALA A 274 -5.75 30.84 -25.81
N ALA A 275 -6.08 31.22 -24.57
CA ALA A 275 -5.13 31.83 -23.65
C ALA A 275 -3.96 30.88 -23.32
N ASN A 276 -4.26 29.61 -23.04
CA ASN A 276 -3.27 28.58 -22.73
C ASN A 276 -2.42 28.14 -23.94
N SER A 277 -2.86 28.43 -25.17
CA SER A 277 -2.15 28.07 -26.41
C SER A 277 -1.18 29.16 -26.90
N THR A 278 -1.15 30.31 -26.21
CA THR A 278 -0.34 31.48 -26.57
C THR A 278 0.81 31.77 -25.60
N GLU A 279 0.96 30.96 -24.55
CA GLU A 279 2.11 30.92 -23.63
C GLU A 279 3.05 29.75 -23.98
#